data_AF-A0A7D5VC63-F1
#
_entry.id   AF-A0A7D5VC63-F1
#
_cell.length_a   1.000
_cell.length_b   1.000
_cell.length_c   1.000
_cell.angle_alpha   90.00
_cell.angle_beta   90.00
_cell.angle_gamma   90.00
#
_symmetry.space_group_name_H-M   'P 1'
#
loop_
_entity.id
_entity.type
_entity.pdbx_description
1 polymer ?
#
loop_
_entity_poly.entity_id
_entity_poly.type
_entity_poly.pdbx_seq_one_letter_code
_entity_poly.pdbx_strand_id
1 'polypeptide(L)' 'MAHIATCTHFSASQVCEQITYIEGVVVTQSQLDALSLFSGFDMEMFRIGFGGTLAVFAVGLSVGLITNLIRKGK' A
#
# COMPACT_ATOMS: atom_id res chain seq x y z
N MET A 1 3.80 29.93 6.86
CA MET A 1 3.19 28.76 7.53
C MET A 1 1.69 28.91 7.39
N ALA A 2 0.99 27.86 6.95
CA ALA A 2 -0.47 27.92 6.76
C ALA A 2 -1.14 27.20 7.94
N HIS A 3 -2.26 27.75 8.42
CA HIS A 3 -3.07 27.11 9.45
C HIS A 3 -4.23 26.41 8.76
N ILE A 4 -4.36 25.10 9.00
CA ILE A 4 -5.45 24.30 8.44
C ILE A 4 -6.55 24.23 9.49
N ALA A 5 -7.75 24.66 9.13
CA ALA A 5 -8.94 24.48 9.96
C ALA A 5 -9.36 23.00 9.89
N THR A 6 -9.27 22.30 11.01
CA THR A 6 -9.71 20.90 11.13
C THR A 6 -10.86 20.81 12.12
N CYS A 7 -11.88 20.03 11.78
CA CYS A 7 -13.02 19.78 12.67
C CYS A 7 -12.68 18.59 13.58
N THR A 8 -12.60 18.85 14.88
CA THR A 8 -12.25 17.82 15.88
C THR A 8 -13.49 17.24 16.56
N HIS A 9 -14.63 17.93 16.47
CA HIS A 9 -15.90 17.46 17.01
C HIS A 9 -17.03 17.64 15.99
N PHE A 10 -17.78 16.57 15.75
CA PHE A 10 -18.96 16.55 14.87
C PHE A 10 -20.19 16.22 15.70
N SER A 11 -21.28 16.96 15.48
CA SER A 11 -22.59 16.65 16.03
C SER A 11 -23.19 15.41 15.37
N ALA A 12 -24.25 14.85 15.97
CA ALA A 12 -25.02 13.74 15.38
C ALA A 12 -25.64 14.10 14.01
N SER A 13 -25.79 15.38 13.71
CA SER A 13 -26.26 15.94 12.43
C SER A 13 -25.13 16.20 11.42
N GLN A 14 -23.90 15.74 11.66
CA GLN A 14 -22.72 15.96 10.82
C GLN A 14 -22.30 17.44 10.68
N VAL A 15 -22.84 18.32 11.51
CA VAL A 15 -22.40 19.71 11.60
C VAL A 15 -21.16 19.77 12.50
N CYS A 16 -20.11 20.43 12.02
CA CYS A 16 -18.90 20.65 12.80
C CYS A 16 -19.14 21.70 13.89
N GLU A 17 -18.96 21.31 15.15
CA GLU A 17 -19.20 22.18 16.31
C GLU A 17 -17.90 22.80 16.84
N GLN A 18 -16.76 22.14 16.61
CA GLN A 18 -15.47 22.61 17.10
C GLN A 18 -14.40 22.55 16.01
N ILE A 19 -13.86 23.72 15.68
CA ILE A 19 -12.76 23.90 14.73
C ILE A 19 -11.48 24.14 15.50
N THR A 20 -10.44 23.37 15.20
CA THR A 20 -9.08 23.55 15.72
C THR A 20 -8.12 23.82 14.57
N TYR A 21 -7.28 24.83 14.73
CA TYR A 21 -6.26 25.17 13.74
C TYR A 21 -4.98 24.41 14.05
N ILE A 22 -4.52 23.61 13.09
CA ILE A 22 -3.26 22.87 13.20
C ILE A 22 -2.28 23.49 12.22
N GLU A 23 -1.03 23.67 12.65
CA GLU A 23 0.05 24.06 11.76
C GLU A 23 0.39 22.91 10.83
N GLY A 24 0.19 23.14 9.52
CA GLY A 24 0.41 22.13 8.52
C GLY A 24 0.89 22.75 7.22
N VAL A 25 1.68 21.99 6.46
CA VAL A 25 2.01 22.34 5.09
C VAL A 25 0.84 21.90 4.21
N VAL A 26 0.08 22.86 3.69
CA VAL A 26 -0.91 22.58 2.65
C VAL A 26 -0.14 22.33 1.36
N VAL A 27 0.00 21.05 1.02
CA VAL A 27 0.60 20.62 -0.25
C VAL A 27 -0.45 20.86 -1.34
N THR A 28 -0.12 21.64 -2.36
CA THR A 28 -1.01 21.83 -3.53
C THR A 28 -1.10 20.53 -4.32
N GLN A 29 -2.21 20.31 -5.06
CA GLN A 29 -2.40 19.11 -5.90
C GLN A 29 -1.18 18.86 -6.82
N SER A 30 -0.59 19.92 -7.37
CA SER A 30 0.62 19.85 -8.19
C SER A 30 1.88 19.38 -7.46
N GLN A 31 2.01 19.65 -6.16
CA GLN A 31 3.11 19.14 -5.34
C GLN A 31 2.85 17.70 -4.90
N LEU A 32 1.58 17.32 -4.72
CA LEU A 32 1.19 15.93 -4.46
C LEU A 32 1.44 15.04 -5.69
N ASP A 33 1.20 15.55 -6.90
CA ASP A 33 1.54 14.86 -8.15
C ASP A 33 3.05 14.74 -8.36
N ALA A 34 3.84 15.75 -7.94
CA ALA A 34 5.29 15.63 -7.92
C ALA A 34 5.75 14.57 -6.90
N LEU A 35 5.09 14.49 -5.75
CA LEU A 35 5.38 13.49 -4.71
C LEU A 35 4.88 12.09 -5.08
N SER A 36 3.81 11.96 -5.87
CA SER A 36 3.31 10.67 -6.37
C SER A 36 4.27 10.06 -7.39
N LEU A 37 5.00 10.91 -8.13
CA LEU A 37 6.13 10.50 -8.96
C LEU A 37 7.31 9.91 -8.14
N PHE A 38 7.42 10.30 -6.86
CA PHE A 38 8.34 9.71 -5.87
C PHE A 38 7.70 8.64 -4.98
N SER A 39 6.38 8.46 -5.05
CA SER A 39 5.67 7.31 -4.49
C SER A 39 5.97 6.12 -5.39
N GLY A 40 7.22 5.65 -5.32
CA GLY A 40 7.86 4.72 -6.25
C GLY A 40 7.34 3.28 -6.19
N PHE A 41 6.11 3.09 -5.72
CA PHE A 41 5.47 1.79 -5.73
C PHE A 41 4.59 1.64 -6.97
N ASP A 42 5.18 1.02 -8.00
CA ASP A 42 4.45 0.56 -9.16
C ASP A 42 3.86 -0.83 -8.87
N MET A 43 2.55 -0.86 -8.65
CA MET A 43 1.78 -2.07 -8.36
C MET A 43 1.87 -3.10 -9.49
N GLU A 44 2.00 -2.67 -10.75
CA GLU A 44 2.09 -3.56 -11.90
C GLU A 44 3.46 -4.25 -11.92
N MET A 45 4.53 -3.49 -11.75
CA MET A 45 5.89 -4.03 -11.63
C MET A 45 6.04 -4.97 -10.42
N PHE A 46 5.45 -4.60 -9.28
CA PHE A 46 5.41 -5.49 -8.12
C PHE A 46 4.69 -6.80 -8.44
N ARG A 47 3.53 -6.74 -9.10
CA ARG A 47 2.74 -7.93 -9.42
C ARG A 47 3.46 -8.84 -10.40
N ILE A 48 4.15 -8.28 -11.39
CA ILE A 48 4.96 -9.04 -12.34
C ILE A 48 6.13 -9.71 -11.63
N GLY A 49 6.89 -8.95 -10.82
CA GLY A 49 8.03 -9.47 -10.07
C GLY A 49 7.61 -10.58 -9.09
N PHE A 50 6.67 -10.26 -8.20
CA PHE A 50 6.16 -11.18 -7.17
C PHE A 50 5.47 -12.41 -7.78
N GLY A 51 4.67 -12.22 -8.84
CA GLY A 51 4.02 -13.31 -9.56
C GLY A 51 5.04 -14.27 -10.21
N GLY A 52 6.11 -13.72 -10.78
CA GLY A 52 7.22 -14.51 -11.32
C GLY A 52 7.91 -15.36 -10.24
N THR A 53 8.21 -14.78 -9.08
CA THR A 53 8.82 -15.52 -7.97
C THR A 53 7.90 -16.63 -7.46
N LEU A 54 6.60 -16.36 -7.33
CA LEU A 54 5.62 -17.38 -6.94
C LEU A 54 5.54 -18.53 -7.95
N ALA A 55 5.61 -18.24 -9.25
CA ALA A 55 5.59 -19.27 -10.29
C ALA A 55 6.81 -20.20 -10.19
N VAL A 56 8.01 -19.64 -10.06
CA VAL A 56 9.24 -20.42 -9.90
C VAL A 56 9.21 -21.24 -8.60
N PHE A 57 8.74 -20.64 -7.50
CA PHE A 57 8.57 -21.32 -6.23
C PHE A 57 7.61 -22.50 -6.33
N ALA A 58 6.44 -22.31 -6.97
CA ALA A 58 5.45 -23.36 -7.14
C ALA A 58 6.01 -24.55 -7.93
N VAL A 59 6.73 -24.29 -9.03
CA VAL A 59 7.37 -25.34 -9.83
C VAL A 59 8.41 -26.11 -9.00
N GLY A 60 9.30 -25.40 -8.28
CA GLY A 60 10.30 -26.03 -7.42
C GLY A 60 9.67 -26.87 -6.30
N LEU A 61 8.60 -26.35 -5.68
CA LEU A 61 7.86 -27.05 -4.63
C LEU A 61 7.17 -28.31 -5.17
N SER A 62 6.55 -28.26 -6.35
CA SER A 62 5.94 -29.43 -6.98
C SER A 62 6.96 -30.54 -7.24
N VAL A 63 8.12 -30.20 -7.81
CA VAL A 63 9.20 -31.17 -8.08
C VAL A 63 9.76 -31.75 -6.77
N GLY A 64 9.97 -30.89 -5.77
CA GLY A 64 10.41 -31.31 -4.42
C GLY A 64 9.42 -32.26 -3.73
N LEU A 65 8.12 -32.00 -3.86
CA LEU A 65 7.07 -32.88 -3.31
C LEU A 65 7.04 -34.23 -4.03
N ILE A 66 7.08 -34.24 -5.35
CA ILE A 66 7.08 -35.49 -6.14
C ILE A 66 8.29 -36.35 -5.77
N THR A 67 9.48 -35.76 -5.73
CA THR A 67 10.70 -36.50 -5.37
C THR A 67 10.67 -37.01 -3.93
N ASN A 68 10.12 -36.24 -2.99
CA ASN A 68 9.97 -36.69 -1.60
C ASN A 68 8.96 -37.83 -1.46
N LEU A 69 7.85 -37.80 -2.21
CA LEU A 69 6.87 -38.89 -2.25
C LEU A 69 7.48 -40.17 -2.84
N ILE A 70 8.25 -40.06 -3.92
CA ILE A 70 8.97 -41.20 -4.51
C ILE A 70 9.96 -41.79 -3.50
N ARG A 71 10.68 -40.95 -2.76
CA ARG A 71 11.64 -41.40 -1.74
C ARG A 71 10.96 -42.07 -0.55
N LYS A 72 9.80 -41.58 -0.11
CA LYS A 72 9.04 -42.15 1.03
C LYS A 72 8.24 -43.40 0.66
N GLY A 73 7.82 -43.53 -0.60
CA GLY A 73 7.07 -44.68 -1.08
C GLY A 73 7.93 -45.88 -1.48
N LYS A 74 9.25 -45.76 -1.37
CA LYS A 74 10.25 -46.80 -1.60
C LYS A 74 10.85 -47.21 -0.27
#